data_AF-A0A524LSZ5-F1
#
_entry.id   AF-A0A524LSZ5-F1
#
_cell.length_a   1.000
_cell.length_b   1.000
_cell.length_c   1.000
_cell.angle_alpha   90.00
_cell.angle_beta   90.00
_cell.angle_gamma   90.00
#
_symmetry.space_group_name_H-M   'P 1'
#
loop_
_entity.id
_entity.type
_entity.pdbx_description
1 polymer ?
#
loop_
_entity_poly.entity_id
_entity_poly.type
_entity_poly.pdbx_seq_one_letter_code
_entity_poly.pdbx_strand_id
1 'polypeptide(L)'
;GQCKRLHKSGENWILDVSLPNDLVKYVVNEGSIALDGVSLTVAKIDTGVVTVSVIPHTFKNTVIRDYRPGHVINIETDVLAKYAENFLKSENKQQISIASLKSMGY
;
A
#
# COMPACT_ATOMS: atom_id res chain seq x y z
N GLY A 1 1.53 -6.56 7.57
CA GLY A 1 2.48 -5.56 8.10
C GLY A 1 2.38 -5.50 9.61
N GLN A 2 2.92 -4.46 10.24
CA GLN A 2 2.87 -4.32 11.69
C GLN A 2 2.55 -2.90 12.12
N CYS A 3 1.70 -2.75 13.13
CA CYS A 3 1.51 -1.47 13.81
C CYS A 3 2.84 -1.01 14.41
N LYS A 4 3.30 0.19 14.07
CA LYS A 4 4.46 0.83 14.70
C LYS A 4 4.04 1.78 15.79
N ARG A 5 2.98 2.55 15.55
CA ARG A 5 2.48 3.55 16.49
C ARG A 5 1.01 3.84 16.23
N LEU A 6 0.26 4.05 17.29
CA LEU A 6 -1.12 4.52 17.26
C LEU A 6 -1.30 5.54 18.38
N HIS A 7 -1.67 6.77 18.03
CA HIS A 7 -1.84 7.84 19.01
C HIS A 7 -2.94 8.81 18.60
N LYS A 8 -3.56 9.47 19.57
CA LYS A 8 -4.58 10.48 19.32
C LYS A 8 -3.93 11.79 18.86
N SER A 9 -4.51 12.44 17.86
CA SER A 9 -4.13 13.77 17.36
C SER A 9 -5.38 14.58 17.04
N GLY A 10 -5.67 15.59 17.86
CA GLY A 10 -6.96 16.28 17.85
C GLY A 10 -8.11 15.29 18.11
N GLU A 11 -9.09 15.28 17.22
CA GLU A 11 -10.22 14.33 17.28
C GLU A 11 -9.93 12.99 16.60
N ASN A 12 -8.84 12.87 15.84
CA ASN A 12 -8.51 11.67 15.08
C ASN A 12 -7.41 10.85 15.77
N TRP A 13 -7.12 9.68 15.21
CA TRP A 13 -5.99 8.85 15.57
C TRP A 13 -5.03 8.73 14.39
N ILE A 14 -3.74 8.89 14.66
CA ILE A 14 -2.69 8.68 13.68
C ILE A 14 -2.11 7.28 13.89
N LEU A 15 -2.20 6.47 12.84
CA LEU A 15 -1.73 5.10 12.83
C LEU A 15 -0.59 4.97 11.82
N ASP A 16 0.57 4.52 12.31
CA ASP A 16 1.75 4.20 11.52
C ASP A 16 1.88 2.67 11.39
N VAL A 17 1.97 2.16 10.17
CA VAL A 17 2.07 0.73 9.86
C VAL A 17 3.25 0.45 8.96
N SER A 18 4.13 -0.48 9.33
CA SER A 18 5.17 -0.94 8.42
C SER A 18 4.61 -1.91 7.39
N LEU A 19 4.94 -1.66 6.14
CA LEU A 19 4.61 -2.49 5.00
C LEU A 19 5.72 -3.52 4.74
N PRO A 20 5.37 -4.74 4.32
CA PRO A 20 6.30 -5.63 3.61
C PRO A 20 6.86 -4.95 2.35
N ASN A 21 8.14 -5.18 2.03
CA ASN A 21 8.85 -4.49 0.95
C ASN A 21 8.19 -4.66 -0.44
N ASP A 22 7.60 -5.83 -0.70
CA ASP A 22 6.91 -6.17 -1.94
C ASP A 22 5.59 -5.39 -2.14
N LEU A 23 4.98 -4.91 -1.05
CA LEU A 23 3.74 -4.13 -1.09
C LEU A 23 3.96 -2.63 -1.24
N VAL A 24 5.14 -2.10 -0.89
CA VAL A 24 5.42 -0.65 -0.89
C VAL A 24 5.11 -0.01 -2.24
N LYS A 25 5.43 -0.68 -3.35
CA LYS A 25 5.19 -0.17 -4.72
C LYS A 25 3.72 -0.06 -5.13
N TYR A 26 2.80 -0.65 -4.37
CA TYR A 26 1.36 -0.61 -4.64
C TYR A 26 0.60 0.35 -3.73
N VAL A 27 1.30 1.14 -2.93
CA VAL A 27 0.72 2.14 -2.03
C VAL A 27 1.21 3.51 -2.47
N VAL A 28 0.29 4.47 -2.58
CA VAL A 28 0.56 5.85 -2.99
C VAL A 28 -0.07 6.81 -1.99
N ASN A 29 0.49 8.01 -1.84
CA ASN A 29 -0.16 9.06 -1.04
C ASN A 29 -1.55 9.36 -1.60
N GLU A 30 -2.49 9.71 -0.71
CA GLU A 30 -3.90 9.94 -1.02
C GLU A 30 -4.65 8.73 -1.63
N GLY A 31 -3.96 7.61 -1.82
CA GLY A 31 -4.53 6.36 -2.29
C GLY A 31 -5.27 5.60 -1.19
N SER A 32 -5.95 4.54 -1.60
CA SER A 32 -6.67 3.64 -0.68
C SER A 32 -5.76 2.52 -0.20
N ILE A 33 -5.91 2.16 1.07
CA ILE A 33 -5.28 0.99 1.69
C ILE A 33 -6.27 0.34 2.66
N ALA A 34 -6.34 -0.98 2.67
CA ALA A 34 -7.12 -1.72 3.66
C ALA A 34 -6.20 -2.34 4.71
N LEU A 35 -6.51 -2.08 5.99
CA LEU A 35 -5.83 -2.63 7.16
C LEU A 35 -6.82 -3.49 7.95
N ASP A 36 -6.61 -4.81 7.98
CA ASP A 36 -7.57 -5.80 8.50
C ASP A 36 -9.01 -5.55 8.00
N GLY A 37 -9.14 -5.31 6.69
CA GLY A 37 -10.41 -5.05 6.02
C GLY A 37 -10.99 -3.64 6.19
N VAL A 38 -10.35 -2.78 7.02
CA VAL A 38 -10.77 -1.39 7.18
C VAL A 38 -10.17 -0.53 6.08
N SER A 39 -11.01 -0.02 5.18
CA SER A 39 -10.60 0.91 4.12
C SER A 39 -10.23 2.27 4.70
N LEU A 40 -9.03 2.75 4.37
CA LEU A 40 -8.43 3.98 4.86
C LEU A 40 -7.71 4.71 3.71
N THR A 41 -7.50 6.01 3.90
CA THR A 41 -6.72 6.84 2.98
C THR A 41 -5.31 7.04 3.52
N VAL A 42 -4.33 6.85 2.63
CA VAL A 42 -2.91 7.07 2.94
C VAL A 42 -2.65 8.57 3.08
N ALA A 43 -2.20 8.99 4.26
CA ALA A 43 -1.83 10.38 4.52
C ALA A 43 -0.36 10.65 4.21
N LYS A 44 0.52 9.67 4.43
CA LYS A 44 1.95 9.75 4.13
C LYS A 44 2.54 8.36 3.95
N ILE A 45 3.56 8.24 3.12
CA ILE A 45 4.46 7.08 3.04
C ILE A 45 5.89 7.55 3.30
N ASP A 46 6.60 6.85 4.16
CA ASP A 46 8.00 7.13 4.49
C ASP A 46 8.75 5.85 4.84
N THR A 47 9.84 5.55 4.13
CA THR A 47 10.76 4.44 4.47
C THR A 47 10.03 3.10 4.73
N GLY A 48 9.06 2.75 3.87
CA GLY A 48 8.26 1.52 4.01
C GLY A 48 7.21 1.53 5.12
N VAL A 49 6.97 2.68 5.75
CA VAL A 49 5.90 2.91 6.73
C VAL A 49 4.82 3.77 6.09
N VAL A 50 3.57 3.35 6.22
CA VAL A 50 2.40 4.12 5.84
C VAL A 50 1.77 4.75 7.07
N THR A 51 1.38 6.01 6.95
CA THR A 51 0.62 6.74 7.96
C THR A 51 -0.78 6.98 7.45
N VAL A 52 -1.77 6.69 8.30
CA VAL A 52 -3.19 6.93 8.04
C VAL A 52 -3.83 7.70 9.20
N SER A 53 -4.83 8.53 8.87
CA SER A 53 -5.66 9.21 9.86
C SER A 53 -6.98 8.46 10.02
N VAL A 54 -7.30 8.08 11.25
CA VAL A 54 -8.48 7.31 11.60
C VAL A 54 -9.45 8.21 12.38
N ILE A 55 -10.63 8.44 11.80
CA ILE A 55 -11.67 9.28 12.41
C ILE A 55 -12.33 8.58 13.63
N PRO A 56 -12.96 9.33 14.55
CA PRO A 56 -13.60 8.75 15.74
C PRO A 56 -14.54 7.58 15.49
N HIS A 57 -15.36 7.67 14.44
CA HIS A 57 -16.32 6.61 14.12
C HIS A 57 -15.60 5.32 13.74
N THR A 58 -14.60 5.38 12.86
CA THR A 58 -13.82 4.22 12.43
C THR A 58 -13.02 3.64 13.60
N PHE A 59 -12.39 4.48 14.41
CA PHE A 59 -11.63 4.02 15.58
C PHE A 59 -12.54 3.26 16.57
N LYS A 60 -13.71 3.82 16.91
CA LYS A 60 -14.63 3.21 17.89
C LYS A 60 -15.23 1.88 17.43
N ASN A 61 -15.49 1.74 16.13
CA ASN A 61 -16.28 0.65 15.55
C ASN A 61 -15.44 -0.39 14.78
N THR A 62 -14.11 -0.35 14.85
CA THR A 62 -13.25 -1.33 14.18
C THR A 62 -12.17 -1.87 15.11
N VAL A 63 -11.46 -2.90 14.66
CA VAL A 63 -10.35 -3.55 15.40
C VAL A 63 -9.15 -2.61 15.66
N ILE A 64 -9.08 -1.48 14.95
CA ILE A 64 -7.96 -0.53 15.05
C ILE A 64 -7.76 -0.01 16.49
N ARG A 65 -8.83 0.14 17.28
CA ARG A 65 -8.73 0.59 18.68
C ARG A 65 -7.89 -0.35 19.57
N ASP A 66 -7.80 -1.61 19.17
CA ASP A 66 -7.11 -2.66 19.91
C ASP A 66 -5.65 -2.82 19.44
N TYR A 67 -5.24 -2.12 18.38
CA TYR A 67 -3.86 -2.17 17.90
C TYR A 67 -2.88 -1.60 18.92
N ARG A 68 -1.73 -2.26 19.01
CA ARG A 68 -0.58 -1.86 19.81
C ARG A 68 0.68 -2.01 18.97
N PRO A 69 1.79 -1.33 19.28
CA PRO A 69 3.05 -1.55 18.58
C PRO A 69 3.41 -3.05 18.53
N GLY A 70 3.75 -3.54 17.34
CA GLY A 70 4.02 -4.95 17.06
C GLY A 70 2.81 -5.78 16.62
N HIS A 71 1.57 -5.27 16.72
CA HIS A 71 0.38 -5.96 16.24
C HIS A 71 0.50 -6.27 14.75
N VAL A 72 0.28 -7.53 14.37
CA VAL A 72 0.33 -7.98 12.98
C VAL A 72 -0.98 -7.60 12.29
N ILE A 73 -0.88 -6.97 11.13
CA ILE A 73 -2.01 -6.42 10.39
C ILE A 73 -2.06 -7.06 9.00
N ASN A 74 -3.22 -7.53 8.56
CA ASN A 74 -3.44 -7.91 7.16
C ASN A 74 -3.51 -6.64 6.30
N ILE A 75 -2.77 -6.62 5.19
CA ILE A 75 -2.67 -5.45 4.32
C ILE A 75 -3.17 -5.82 2.94
N GLU A 76 -4.13 -5.04 2.46
CA GLU A 76 -4.62 -5.07 1.09
C GLU A 76 -4.32 -3.73 0.42
N THR A 77 -3.55 -3.78 -0.67
CA THR A 77 -3.19 -2.61 -1.47
C THR A 77 -4.21 -2.39 -2.58
N ASP A 78 -4.24 -1.18 -3.15
CA ASP A 78 -5.14 -0.86 -4.24
C ASP A 78 -4.96 -1.82 -5.44
N VAL A 79 -6.08 -2.34 -5.95
CA VAL A 79 -6.10 -3.25 -7.10
C VAL A 79 -5.70 -2.52 -8.38
N LEU A 80 -5.99 -1.22 -8.48
CA LEU A 80 -5.63 -0.40 -9.63
C LEU A 80 -4.12 -0.36 -9.84
N ALA A 81 -3.33 -0.35 -8.76
CA ALA A 81 -1.87 -0.39 -8.84
C ALA A 81 -1.37 -1.72 -9.44
N LYS A 82 -2.03 -2.85 -9.12
CA LYS A 82 -1.72 -4.17 -9.70
C LYS A 82 -2.10 -4.23 -11.19
N TYR A 83 -3.26 -3.68 -11.55
CA TYR A 83 -3.67 -3.58 -12.95
C TYR A 83 -2.71 -2.70 -13.77
N ALA A 84 -2.31 -1.55 -13.23
CA ALA A 84 -1.32 -0.68 -13.87
C ALA A 84 0.03 -1.39 -14.08
N GLU A 85 0.53 -2.11 -13.07
CA GLU A 85 1.76 -2.89 -13.20
C GLU A 85 1.64 -3.96 -14.31
N ASN A 86 0.53 -4.70 -14.34
CA ASN A 86 0.29 -5.72 -15.37
C ASN A 86 0.19 -5.10 -16.78
N PHE A 87 -0.47 -3.95 -16.90
CA PHE A 87 -0.58 -3.21 -18.16
C PHE A 87 0.80 -2.79 -18.67
N LEU A 88 1.63 -2.17 -17.84
CA LEU A 88 2.99 -1.75 -18.20
C LEU A 88 3.92 -2.93 -18.53
N LYS A 89 3.79 -4.07 -17.84
CA LYS A 89 4.54 -5.30 -18.17
C LYS A 89 4.15 -5.87 -19.54
N SER A 90 2.92 -5.64 -19.99
CA SER A 90 2.44 -6.15 -21.28
C SER A 90 3.00 -5.36 -22.47
N GLU A 91 3.22 -4.04 -22.32
CA GLU A 91 3.81 -3.20 -23.37
C GLU A 91 5.32 -3.44 -23.56
N ASN A 92 6.05 -3.73 -22.47
CA ASN A 92 7.48 -4.04 -22.53
C ASN A 92 7.83 -5.34 -23.28
N LYS A 93 6.83 -6.18 -23.62
CA LYS A 93 7.06 -7.37 -24.48
C LYS A 93 7.20 -7.03 -25.97
N GLN A 94 6.88 -5.81 -26.42
CA GLN A 94 6.92 -5.45 -27.84
C GLN A 94 8.21 -4.77 -28.32
N GLN A 95 9.22 -4.58 -27.46
CA GLN A 95 10.50 -4.02 -27.92
C GLN A 95 11.37 -5.11 -28.56
N ILE A 96 11.06 -5.48 -29.81
CA ILE A 96 11.93 -6.32 -30.62
C ILE A 96 13.20 -5.50 -30.92
N SER A 97 14.33 -5.91 -30.36
CA SER A 97 15.61 -5.26 -30.63
C SER A 97 16.11 -5.63 -32.04
N ILE A 98 16.87 -4.74 -32.69
CA ILE A 98 17.55 -5.03 -33.97
C ILE A 98 18.44 -6.27 -33.84
N ALA A 99 19.03 -6.51 -32.67
CA ALA A 99 19.80 -7.71 -32.38
C ALA A 99 18.94 -8.98 -32.41
N SER A 100 17.71 -8.93 -31.88
CA SER A 100 16.75 -10.05 -31.94
C SER A 100 16.30 -10.31 -33.37
N LEU A 101 16.05 -9.27 -34.17
CA LEU A 101 15.71 -9.40 -35.60
C LEU A 101 16.82 -10.09 -36.40
N LYS A 102 18.08 -9.68 -36.19
CA LYS A 102 19.25 -10.31 -36.81
C LYS A 102 19.40 -11.78 -36.44
N SER A 103 19.12 -12.14 -35.19
CA SER A 103 19.18 -13.55 -34.74
C SER A 103 18.06 -14.43 -35.33
N MET A 104 16.97 -13.81 -35.81
CA MET A 104 15.84 -14.48 -36.45
C MET A 104 15.96 -14.55 -37.98
N GLY A 105 17.06 -14.05 -38.55
CA GLY A 105 17.34 -14.14 -39.99
C GLY A 105 16.81 -12.97 -40.83
N TYR A 106 16.47 -11.84 -40.21
CA TYR A 106 16.20 -10.57 -40.88
C TYR A 106 17.43 -9.67 -40.94
#